data_AF-L1K1I2-F1
#
_entry.id   AF-L1K1I2-F1
#
_cell.length_a   1.000
_cell.length_b   1.000
_cell.length_c   1.000
_cell.angle_alpha   90.00
_cell.angle_beta   90.00
_cell.angle_gamma   90.00
#
_symmetry.space_group_name_H-M   'P 1'
#
loop_
_entity.id
_entity.type
_entity.pdbx_description
1 polymer ?
#
loop_
_entity_poly.entity_id
_entity_poly.type
_entity_poly.pdbx_seq_one_letter_code
_entity_poly.pdbx_strand_id
1 'polypeptide(L)'
;MRSATLRDHGSGDDLRTKRFSYFKRRFEHEEKLVSRNKQLVGTIKEAEWKVLTIENLKFNKQVEEMRARILHLEQEMSKLKPLDNLLEFLDMGGERFEYLLRALPSDRDSSRGDEEEEKQIDKVINDSQELTDRLFALLQSCADDEVEYGALDRTNELQMIRQALHGNPRWKDFLKEEQDDVQHGQRADEATSDQLAWLSKGSPGGEDEDEDEFAHEIMAVGTELQLVCKRCGKTFTEETNRDTSCRQHPGLKQLDASWNSIWSCCRRRIDAPGCILCKHERAIDNDAEPDSEDDD
;
A
#
# COMPACT_ATOMS: atom_id res chain seq x y z
N MET A 1 20.05 -78.11 -65.60
CA MET A 1 21.06 -77.10 -65.24
C MET A 1 20.34 -75.87 -64.67
N ARG A 2 20.27 -75.73 -63.34
CA ARG A 2 19.85 -74.49 -62.68
C ARG A 2 20.85 -74.26 -61.55
N SER A 3 21.80 -73.35 -61.78
CA SER A 3 22.76 -72.90 -60.78
C SER A 3 22.03 -72.06 -59.74
N ALA A 4 21.94 -72.57 -58.52
CA ALA A 4 21.50 -71.81 -57.37
C ALA A 4 22.65 -70.89 -56.91
N THR A 5 22.48 -69.59 -57.10
CA THR A 5 23.37 -68.56 -56.56
C THR A 5 23.09 -68.43 -55.05
N LEU A 6 24.01 -68.98 -54.24
CA LEU A 6 24.10 -68.70 -52.81
C LEU A 6 24.30 -67.19 -52.62
N ARG A 7 23.25 -66.50 -52.18
CA ARG A 7 23.36 -65.11 -51.73
C ARG A 7 24.08 -65.11 -50.40
N ASP A 8 25.28 -64.57 -50.42
CA ASP A 8 26.12 -64.31 -49.26
C ASP A 8 25.31 -63.44 -48.26
N HIS A 9 24.89 -64.05 -47.16
CA HIS A 9 24.20 -63.35 -46.09
C HIS A 9 25.24 -62.52 -45.34
N GLY A 10 25.34 -61.24 -45.73
CA GLY A 10 26.23 -60.26 -45.12
C GLY A 10 26.23 -60.38 -43.60
N SER A 11 27.44 -60.58 -43.06
CA SER A 11 27.74 -60.78 -41.64
C SER A 11 26.94 -59.81 -40.76
N GLY A 12 26.12 -60.36 -39.86
CA GLY A 12 25.31 -59.61 -38.90
C GLY A 12 26.10 -58.70 -37.95
N ASP A 13 27.44 -58.78 -37.95
CA ASP A 13 28.31 -57.95 -37.12
C ASP A 13 28.31 -56.45 -37.53
N ASP A 14 27.99 -56.12 -38.78
CA ASP A 14 27.98 -54.73 -39.25
C ASP A 14 26.81 -53.92 -38.65
N LEU A 15 25.63 -54.53 -38.49
CA LEU A 15 24.46 -53.85 -37.91
C LEU A 15 24.63 -53.55 -36.42
N ARG A 16 25.28 -54.45 -35.68
CA ARG A 16 25.55 -54.25 -34.25
C ARG A 16 26.52 -53.09 -34.03
N THR A 17 27.54 -53.00 -34.86
CA THR A 17 28.55 -51.92 -34.82
C THR A 17 27.93 -50.57 -35.15
N LYS A 18 27.10 -50.50 -36.21
CA LYS A 18 26.37 -49.28 -36.59
C LYS A 18 25.45 -48.80 -35.48
N ARG A 19 24.69 -49.70 -34.85
CA ARG A 19 23.76 -49.37 -33.76
C ARG A 19 24.50 -48.86 -32.52
N PHE A 20 25.65 -49.45 -32.16
CA PHE A 20 26.48 -48.95 -31.07
C PHE A 20 27.04 -47.54 -31.35
N SER A 21 27.51 -47.28 -32.58
CA SER A 21 28.01 -45.95 -32.97
C SER A 21 26.95 -44.85 -32.91
N TYR A 22 25.69 -45.20 -33.20
CA TYR A 22 24.56 -44.29 -33.11
C TYR A 22 24.25 -43.94 -31.65
N PHE A 23 24.13 -44.96 -30.79
CA PHE A 23 23.88 -44.73 -29.36
C PHE A 23 25.00 -43.93 -28.70
N LYS A 24 26.27 -44.20 -29.03
CA LYS A 24 27.40 -43.43 -28.52
C LYS A 24 27.31 -41.95 -28.90
N ARG A 25 27.05 -41.63 -30.18
CA ARG A 25 26.88 -40.24 -30.64
C ARG A 25 25.68 -39.55 -30.00
N ARG A 26 24.57 -40.27 -29.83
CA ARG A 26 23.37 -39.74 -29.15
C ARG A 26 23.67 -39.42 -27.68
N PHE A 27 24.34 -40.32 -26.97
CA PHE A 27 24.73 -40.11 -25.58
C PHE A 27 25.68 -38.92 -25.42
N GLU A 28 26.72 -38.83 -26.25
CA GLU A 28 27.65 -37.67 -26.26
C GLU A 28 26.93 -36.35 -26.59
N HIS A 29 25.90 -36.39 -27.44
CA HIS A 29 25.08 -35.21 -27.74
C HIS A 29 24.18 -34.82 -26.55
N GLU A 30 23.53 -35.79 -25.91
CA GLU A 30 22.71 -35.56 -24.71
C GLU A 30 23.57 -35.00 -23.55
N GLU A 31 24.78 -35.52 -23.34
CA GLU A 31 25.72 -35.01 -22.34
C GLU A 31 26.12 -33.55 -22.60
N LYS A 32 26.37 -33.19 -23.87
CA LYS A 32 26.64 -31.81 -24.28
C LYS A 32 25.45 -30.89 -24.01
N LEU A 33 24.23 -31.35 -24.31
CA LEU A 33 23.00 -30.59 -24.03
C LEU A 33 22.80 -30.37 -22.53
N VAL A 34 23.00 -31.40 -21.70
CA VAL A 34 22.92 -31.29 -20.24
C VAL A 34 23.95 -30.28 -19.71
N SER A 35 25.19 -30.35 -20.20
CA SER A 35 26.24 -29.40 -19.83
C SER A 35 25.88 -27.95 -20.20
N ARG A 36 25.38 -27.74 -21.43
CA ARG A 36 24.92 -26.41 -21.89
C ARG A 36 23.74 -25.89 -21.07
N ASN A 37 22.76 -26.73 -20.78
CA ASN A 37 21.61 -26.35 -19.95
C ASN A 37 22.03 -26.00 -18.52
N LYS A 38 23.01 -26.72 -17.95
CA LYS A 38 23.56 -26.40 -16.63
C LYS A 38 24.25 -25.02 -16.62
N GLN A 39 24.99 -24.68 -17.67
CA GLN A 39 25.57 -23.35 -17.82
C GLN A 39 24.50 -22.25 -17.96
N LEU A 40 23.46 -22.49 -18.78
CA LEU A 40 22.35 -21.55 -18.96
C LEU A 40 21.61 -21.28 -17.65
N VAL A 41 21.29 -22.32 -16.88
CA VAL A 41 20.66 -22.16 -15.56
C VAL A 41 21.54 -21.34 -14.61
N GLY A 42 22.87 -21.52 -14.67
CA GLY A 42 23.82 -20.69 -13.92
C GLY A 42 23.73 -19.22 -14.31
N THR A 43 23.72 -18.92 -15.62
CA THR A 43 23.63 -17.53 -16.12
C THR A 43 22.29 -16.86 -15.80
N ILE A 44 21.18 -17.61 -15.83
CA ILE A 44 19.85 -17.09 -15.49
C ILE A 44 19.80 -16.70 -14.01
N LYS A 45 20.27 -17.58 -13.12
CA LYS A 45 20.31 -17.29 -11.67
C LYS A 45 21.20 -16.07 -11.35
N GLU A 46 22.31 -15.92 -12.05
CA GLU A 46 23.17 -14.74 -11.89
C GLU A 46 22.46 -13.45 -12.36
N ALA A 47 21.70 -13.50 -13.46
CA ALA A 47 20.91 -12.37 -13.94
C ALA A 47 19.78 -12.01 -12.98
N GLU A 48 19.02 -13.00 -12.48
CA GLU A 48 17.97 -12.81 -11.47
C GLU A 48 18.51 -12.11 -10.22
N TRP A 49 19.66 -12.57 -9.71
CA TRP A 49 20.31 -11.94 -8.55
C TRP A 49 20.71 -10.49 -8.81
N LYS A 50 21.20 -10.16 -10.01
CA LYS A 50 21.54 -8.78 -10.40
C LYS A 50 20.31 -7.89 -10.47
N VAL A 51 19.20 -8.36 -11.04
CA VAL A 51 17.93 -7.62 -11.10
C VAL A 51 17.43 -7.31 -9.70
N LEU A 52 17.36 -8.31 -8.82
CA LEU A 52 16.95 -8.13 -7.41
C LEU A 52 17.87 -7.15 -6.67
N THR A 53 19.18 -7.16 -6.95
CA THR A 53 20.12 -6.21 -6.34
C THR A 53 19.85 -4.78 -6.81
N ILE A 54 19.59 -4.58 -8.10
CA ILE A 54 19.28 -3.25 -8.66
C ILE A 54 17.96 -2.72 -8.11
N GLU A 55 16.92 -3.55 -8.02
CA GLU A 55 15.63 -3.17 -7.45
C GLU A 55 15.75 -2.79 -5.97
N ASN A 56 16.49 -3.57 -5.18
CA ASN A 56 16.76 -3.23 -3.78
C ASN A 56 17.54 -1.92 -3.65
N LEU A 57 18.49 -1.62 -4.54
CA LEU A 57 19.20 -0.34 -4.55
C LEU A 57 18.28 0.84 -4.89
N LYS A 58 17.36 0.67 -5.86
CA LYS A 58 16.35 1.70 -6.18
C LYS A 58 15.42 1.96 -5.00
N PHE A 59 14.91 0.90 -4.38
CA PHE A 59 14.07 0.99 -3.19
C PHE A 59 14.79 1.70 -2.04
N ASN A 60 16.03 1.32 -1.75
CA ASN A 60 16.82 1.96 -0.71
C ASN A 60 17.06 3.46 -0.99
N LYS A 61 17.28 3.85 -2.25
CA LYS A 61 17.40 5.26 -2.63
C LYS A 61 16.11 6.04 -2.36
N GLN A 62 14.95 5.47 -2.68
CA GLN A 62 13.65 6.08 -2.40
C GLN A 62 13.38 6.22 -0.89
N VAL A 63 13.73 5.20 -0.10
CA VAL A 63 13.61 5.26 1.36
C VAL A 63 14.48 6.36 1.97
N GLU A 64 15.72 6.51 1.51
CA GLU A 64 16.60 7.58 1.98
C GLU A 64 16.13 8.98 1.53
N GLU A 65 15.57 9.11 0.33
CA GLU A 65 14.93 10.35 -0.13
C GLU A 65 13.70 10.71 0.72
N MET A 66 12.85 9.75 1.06
CA MET A 66 11.71 9.95 1.97
C MET A 66 12.16 10.35 3.38
N ARG A 67 13.20 9.69 3.92
CA ARG A 67 13.79 10.06 5.22
C ARG A 67 14.33 11.48 5.22
N ALA A 68 14.99 11.91 4.15
CA ALA A 68 15.47 13.28 4.01
C ALA A 68 14.31 14.29 4.00
N ARG A 69 13.19 13.98 3.32
CA ARG A 69 11.97 14.81 3.35
C ARG A 69 11.38 14.90 4.75
N ILE A 70 11.29 13.79 5.48
CA ILE A 70 10.79 13.77 6.87
C ILE A 70 11.67 14.65 7.77
N LEU A 71 12.98 14.50 7.71
CA LEU A 71 13.91 15.32 8.50
C LEU A 71 13.80 16.82 8.17
N HIS A 72 13.61 17.16 6.90
CA HIS A 72 13.36 18.54 6.50
C HIS A 72 12.05 19.08 7.08
N LEU A 73 10.97 18.30 7.02
CA LEU A 73 9.69 18.67 7.64
C LEU A 73 9.81 18.84 9.15
N GLU A 74 10.48 17.93 9.84
CA GLU A 74 10.77 18.06 11.29
C GLU A 74 11.58 19.33 11.59
N GLN A 75 12.55 19.67 10.75
CA GLN A 75 13.31 20.89 10.89
C GLN A 75 12.45 22.14 10.68
N GLU A 76 11.56 22.16 9.67
CA GLU A 76 10.61 23.26 9.46
C GLU A 76 9.61 23.37 10.62
N MET A 77 9.05 22.26 11.11
CA MET A 77 8.18 22.27 12.30
C MET A 77 8.93 22.74 13.55
N SER A 78 10.23 22.43 13.68
CA SER A 78 11.03 22.92 14.81
C SER A 78 11.20 24.44 14.80
N LYS A 79 11.18 25.07 13.62
CA LYS A 79 11.16 26.54 13.49
C LYS A 79 9.79 27.12 13.87
N LEU A 80 8.73 26.32 13.79
CA LEU A 80 7.39 26.67 14.24
C LEU A 80 7.16 26.40 15.73
N LYS A 81 8.06 25.76 16.48
CA LYS A 81 7.95 25.62 17.95
C LYS A 81 7.71 26.91 18.75
N PRO A 82 8.11 28.12 18.31
CA PRO A 82 7.68 29.35 18.96
C PRO A 82 6.15 29.56 18.93
N LEU A 83 5.43 28.90 18.01
CA LEU A 83 3.97 28.86 17.96
C LEU A 83 3.35 27.95 19.02
N ASP A 84 4.04 26.92 19.51
CA ASP A 84 3.55 26.14 20.66
C ASP A 84 3.50 27.01 21.93
N ASN A 85 4.48 27.90 22.10
CA ASN A 85 4.42 28.93 23.15
C ASN A 85 3.29 29.94 22.91
N LEU A 86 2.87 30.13 21.66
CA LEU A 86 1.81 31.04 21.25
C LEU A 86 0.43 30.37 21.43
N LEU A 87 0.32 29.06 21.21
CA LEU A 87 -0.84 28.23 21.54
C LEU A 87 -0.98 28.06 23.05
N GLU A 88 0.08 27.83 23.82
CA GLU A 88 0.05 27.91 25.28
C GLU A 88 -0.33 29.33 25.76
N PHE A 89 0.13 30.38 25.07
CA PHE A 89 -0.26 31.76 25.35
C PHE A 89 -1.73 32.06 24.95
N LEU A 90 -2.27 31.37 23.95
CA LEU A 90 -3.67 31.45 23.51
C LEU A 90 -4.59 30.54 24.34
N ASP A 91 -4.10 29.45 24.93
CA ASP A 91 -4.84 28.61 25.89
C ASP A 91 -4.90 29.28 27.27
N MET A 92 -3.77 29.83 27.75
CA MET A 92 -3.79 30.82 28.85
C MET A 92 -4.54 32.10 28.45
N GLY A 93 -4.65 32.33 27.14
CA GLY A 93 -5.42 33.38 26.51
C GLY A 93 -6.89 33.07 26.44
N GLY A 94 -7.38 31.83 26.42
CA GLY A 94 -8.82 31.55 26.27
C GLY A 94 -9.63 32.19 27.39
N GLU A 95 -9.15 32.06 28.62
CA GLU A 95 -9.75 32.71 29.80
C GLU A 95 -9.40 34.21 29.90
N ARG A 96 -8.19 34.61 29.49
CA ARG A 96 -7.73 36.00 29.60
C ARG A 96 -8.21 36.89 28.46
N PHE A 97 -8.50 36.32 27.30
CA PHE A 97 -9.05 36.91 26.07
C PHE A 97 -10.57 36.95 26.19
N GLU A 98 -11.24 35.95 26.78
CA GLU A 98 -12.62 36.12 27.28
C GLU A 98 -12.71 37.22 28.33
N TYR A 99 -11.76 37.27 29.28
CA TYR A 99 -11.70 38.34 30.28
C TYR A 99 -11.41 39.70 29.65
N LEU A 100 -10.53 39.80 28.65
CA LEU A 100 -10.25 41.03 27.92
C LEU A 100 -11.43 41.45 27.04
N LEU A 101 -12.07 40.52 26.31
CA LEU A 101 -13.29 40.75 25.53
C LEU A 101 -14.48 41.17 26.42
N ARG A 102 -14.60 40.65 27.66
CA ARG A 102 -15.59 41.10 28.66
C ARG A 102 -15.18 42.37 29.40
N ALA A 103 -13.89 42.65 29.53
CA ALA A 103 -13.35 43.86 30.16
C ALA A 103 -13.24 45.03 29.18
N LEU A 104 -13.44 44.80 27.88
CA LEU A 104 -13.70 45.87 26.92
C LEU A 104 -15.02 46.54 27.33
N PRO A 105 -14.98 47.83 27.71
CA PRO A 105 -16.19 48.56 28.08
C PRO A 105 -17.15 48.53 26.88
N SER A 106 -18.37 48.03 27.09
CA SER A 106 -19.45 48.11 26.09
C SER A 106 -19.82 49.56 25.71
N ASP A 107 -19.30 50.53 26.47
CA ASP A 107 -19.46 51.97 26.23
C ASP A 107 -18.07 52.59 25.97
N ARG A 108 -17.50 52.38 24.78
CA ARG A 108 -16.37 53.19 24.29
C ARG A 108 -16.88 54.17 23.25
N ASP A 109 -16.99 55.43 23.66
CA ASP A 109 -17.14 56.56 22.74
C ASP A 109 -15.95 56.56 21.76
N SER A 110 -16.26 56.25 20.50
CA SER A 110 -15.36 56.27 19.37
C SER A 110 -14.60 57.58 19.29
N SER A 111 -13.30 57.57 19.55
CA SER A 111 -12.39 58.35 18.71
C SER A 111 -10.93 57.92 18.88
N ARG A 112 -10.47 57.18 17.87
CA ARG A 112 -9.16 57.36 17.23
C ARG A 112 -7.97 56.53 17.75
N GLY A 113 -8.20 55.58 18.66
CA GLY A 113 -7.19 54.58 19.06
C GLY A 113 -7.40 53.18 18.46
N ASP A 114 -8.64 52.85 18.06
CA ASP A 114 -9.06 51.46 17.84
C ASP A 114 -8.70 50.90 16.44
N GLU A 115 -8.50 51.77 15.44
CA GLU A 115 -8.30 51.35 14.04
C GLU A 115 -6.95 50.65 13.80
N GLU A 116 -5.92 50.96 14.59
CA GLU A 116 -4.60 50.31 14.48
C GLU A 116 -4.57 48.97 15.22
N GLU A 117 -5.32 48.86 16.32
CA GLU A 117 -5.44 47.62 17.10
C GLU A 117 -6.28 46.59 16.33
N GLU A 118 -7.38 47.03 15.69
CA GLU A 118 -8.19 46.20 14.79
C GLU A 118 -7.37 45.69 13.59
N LYS A 119 -6.56 46.55 12.96
CA LYS A 119 -5.63 46.14 11.88
C LYS A 119 -4.60 45.11 12.33
N GLN A 120 -4.12 45.19 13.58
CA GLN A 120 -3.18 44.21 14.10
C GLN A 120 -3.85 42.86 14.36
N ILE A 121 -5.10 42.85 14.84
CA ILE A 121 -5.89 41.64 15.03
C ILE A 121 -6.19 40.98 13.68
N ASP A 122 -6.68 41.74 12.70
CA ASP A 122 -6.97 41.24 11.35
C ASP A 122 -5.72 40.67 10.68
N LYS A 123 -4.57 41.31 10.87
CA LYS A 123 -3.30 40.80 10.36
C LYS A 123 -2.93 39.45 10.97
N VAL A 124 -3.11 39.27 12.28
CA VAL A 124 -2.83 37.99 12.95
C VAL A 124 -3.78 36.89 12.47
N ILE A 125 -5.05 37.21 12.27
CA ILE A 125 -6.05 36.27 11.72
C ILE A 125 -5.66 35.84 10.31
N ASN A 126 -5.35 36.79 9.42
CA ASN A 126 -4.96 36.50 8.04
C ASN A 126 -3.65 35.68 7.97
N ASP A 127 -2.64 36.04 8.77
CA ASP A 127 -1.36 35.31 8.82
C ASP A 127 -1.58 33.85 9.31
N SER A 128 -2.54 33.63 10.22
CA SER A 128 -2.89 32.28 10.72
C SER A 128 -3.65 31.43 9.70
N GLN A 129 -4.55 32.06 8.91
CA GLN A 129 -5.26 31.40 7.83
C GLN A 129 -4.30 31.00 6.70
N GLU A 130 -3.38 31.88 6.30
CA GLU A 130 -2.37 31.56 5.27
C GLU A 130 -1.50 30.36 5.68
N LEU A 131 -1.08 30.29 6.96
CA LEU A 131 -0.32 29.14 7.47
C LEU A 131 -1.13 27.84 7.44
N THR A 132 -2.41 27.91 7.77
CA THR A 132 -3.32 26.77 7.76
C THR A 132 -3.50 26.24 6.34
N ASP A 133 -3.73 27.11 5.37
CA ASP A 133 -3.89 26.74 3.96
C ASP A 133 -2.60 26.13 3.38
N ARG A 134 -1.42 26.65 3.77
CA ARG A 134 -0.12 26.08 3.34
C ARG A 134 0.12 24.69 3.92
N LEU A 135 -0.25 24.46 5.18
CA LEU A 135 -0.21 23.14 5.81
C LEU A 135 -1.14 22.15 5.09
N PHE A 136 -2.37 22.58 4.77
CA PHE A 136 -3.31 21.76 4.01
C PHE A 136 -2.79 21.43 2.60
N ALA A 137 -2.23 22.40 1.89
CA ALA A 137 -1.66 22.18 0.56
C ALA A 137 -0.48 21.19 0.59
N LEU A 138 0.38 21.26 1.62
CA LEU A 138 1.47 20.30 1.80
C LEU A 138 0.95 18.88 2.07
N LEU A 139 -0.03 18.74 2.96
CA LEU A 139 -0.66 17.45 3.25
C LEU A 139 -1.34 16.85 2.01
N GLN A 140 -2.04 17.68 1.24
CA GLN A 140 -2.66 17.28 -0.03
C GLN A 140 -1.61 16.80 -1.05
N SER A 141 -0.49 17.53 -1.19
CA SER A 141 0.59 17.15 -2.12
C SER A 141 1.28 15.82 -1.73
N CYS A 142 1.39 15.55 -0.44
CA CYS A 142 1.90 14.27 0.04
C CYS A 142 0.91 13.12 -0.21
N ALA A 143 -0.40 13.38 -0.13
CA ALA A 143 -1.42 12.40 -0.45
C ALA A 143 -1.49 12.08 -1.95
N ASP A 144 -1.33 13.07 -2.82
CA ASP A 144 -1.35 12.88 -4.28
C ASP A 144 -0.12 12.09 -4.79
N ASP A 145 1.05 12.29 -4.18
CA ASP A 145 2.27 11.49 -4.44
C ASP A 145 2.13 10.03 -3.96
N GLU A 146 1.27 9.75 -2.96
CA GLU A 146 1.02 8.40 -2.41
C GLU A 146 0.01 7.58 -3.25
N VAL A 147 -0.86 8.23 -4.06
CA VAL A 147 -1.85 7.55 -4.92
C VAL A 147 -1.21 6.78 -6.08
N GLU A 148 0.03 7.11 -6.47
CA GLU A 148 0.73 6.35 -7.52
C GLU A 148 1.28 4.99 -7.03
N TYR A 149 1.36 4.77 -5.70
CA TYR A 149 1.78 3.51 -5.10
C TYR A 149 0.94 3.14 -3.86
N GLY A 150 -0.32 2.78 -4.12
CA GLY A 150 -1.19 1.95 -3.28
C GLY A 150 -0.92 1.89 -1.77
N ALA A 151 -1.45 2.88 -1.04
CA ALA A 151 -1.74 2.75 0.40
C ALA A 151 -3.03 3.54 0.73
N LEU A 152 -4.12 2.80 0.95
CA LEU A 152 -5.49 3.31 1.19
C LEU A 152 -5.70 3.88 2.61
N ASP A 153 -4.67 3.93 3.44
CA ASP A 153 -4.82 4.04 4.90
C ASP A 153 -4.81 5.50 5.42
N ARG A 154 -4.05 6.40 4.79
CA ARG A 154 -3.91 7.81 5.24
C ARG A 154 -4.97 8.77 4.73
N THR A 155 -5.66 8.41 3.65
CA THR A 155 -6.73 9.24 3.08
C THR A 155 -7.93 9.36 4.02
N ASN A 156 -8.16 8.32 4.84
CA ASN A 156 -9.21 8.29 5.86
C ASN A 156 -8.92 9.21 7.05
N GLU A 157 -7.66 9.27 7.52
CA GLU A 157 -7.27 10.16 8.62
C GLU A 157 -7.42 11.65 8.23
N LEU A 158 -7.04 12.01 7.00
CA LEU A 158 -7.24 13.37 6.47
C LEU A 158 -8.73 13.71 6.30
N GLN A 159 -9.56 12.72 5.91
CA GLN A 159 -11.00 12.90 5.81
C GLN A 159 -11.67 13.09 7.19
N MET A 160 -11.16 12.44 8.23
CA MET A 160 -11.63 12.65 9.61
C MET A 160 -11.27 14.04 10.16
N ILE A 161 -10.05 14.52 9.90
CA ILE A 161 -9.64 15.90 10.27
C ILE A 161 -10.54 16.94 9.57
N ARG A 162 -10.86 16.71 8.30
CA ARG A 162 -11.78 17.54 7.53
C ARG A 162 -13.19 17.56 8.13
N GLN A 163 -13.73 16.41 8.53
CA GLN A 163 -15.05 16.31 9.16
C GLN A 163 -15.09 16.95 10.55
N ALA A 164 -14.02 16.85 11.34
CA ALA A 164 -13.91 17.50 12.64
C ALA A 164 -13.92 19.03 12.53
N LEU A 165 -13.27 19.60 11.52
CA LEU A 165 -13.28 21.04 11.25
C LEU A 165 -14.65 21.53 10.76
N HIS A 166 -15.35 20.74 9.92
CA HIS A 166 -16.72 21.06 9.47
C HIS A 166 -17.82 20.82 10.53
N GLY A 167 -17.54 20.00 11.56
CA GLY A 167 -18.46 19.70 12.65
C GLY A 167 -18.59 20.82 13.69
N ASN A 168 -17.67 21.79 13.69
CA ASN A 168 -17.69 22.91 14.63
C ASN A 168 -18.85 23.89 14.30
N PRO A 169 -19.85 24.07 15.19
CA PRO A 169 -21.01 24.92 14.94
C PRO A 169 -20.64 26.36 14.59
N ARG A 170 -19.53 26.86 15.15
CA ARG A 170 -19.04 28.22 14.95
C ARG A 170 -18.52 28.48 13.52
N TRP A 171 -18.07 27.44 12.83
CA TRP A 171 -17.63 27.52 11.43
C TRP A 171 -18.80 27.39 10.45
N LYS A 172 -19.90 26.72 10.84
CA LYS A 172 -21.12 26.65 10.03
C LYS A 172 -21.82 28.00 9.92
N ASP A 173 -21.81 28.81 10.96
CA ASP A 173 -22.40 30.15 10.93
C ASP A 173 -21.56 31.11 10.06
N PHE A 174 -20.23 30.99 10.10
CA PHE A 174 -19.31 31.78 9.29
C PHE A 174 -19.39 31.44 7.79
N LEU A 175 -19.46 30.15 7.43
CA LEU A 175 -19.61 29.71 6.04
C LEU A 175 -20.98 30.02 5.44
N LYS A 176 -22.02 30.17 6.26
CA LYS A 176 -23.37 30.52 5.80
C LYS A 176 -23.46 31.99 5.38
N GLU A 177 -22.69 32.86 6.01
CA GLU A 177 -22.54 34.27 5.64
C GLU A 177 -21.77 34.42 4.31
N GLU A 178 -20.75 33.59 4.08
CA GLU A 178 -19.98 33.57 2.83
C GLU A 178 -20.77 32.96 1.64
N GLN A 179 -21.70 32.04 1.90
CA GLN A 179 -22.54 31.42 0.86
C GLN A 179 -23.67 32.34 0.36
N ASP A 180 -24.14 33.26 1.19
CA ASP A 180 -25.15 34.27 0.85
C ASP A 180 -24.57 35.40 -0.04
N ASP A 181 -23.27 35.66 0.07
CA ASP A 181 -22.53 36.60 -0.79
C ASP A 181 -22.24 36.01 -2.19
N VAL A 182 -22.02 34.69 -2.29
CA VAL A 182 -21.80 34.01 -3.58
C VAL A 182 -23.09 33.89 -4.40
N GLN A 183 -24.27 33.79 -3.76
CA GLN A 183 -25.56 33.77 -4.49
C GLN A 183 -25.95 35.09 -5.15
N HIS A 184 -25.33 36.21 -4.78
CA HIS A 184 -25.59 37.52 -5.40
C HIS A 184 -24.66 37.86 -6.57
N GLY A 185 -23.74 36.96 -6.93
CA GLY A 185 -22.72 37.21 -7.95
C GLY A 185 -22.56 36.08 -8.97
N GLN A 186 -23.59 35.77 -9.75
CA GLN A 186 -23.42 34.89 -10.93
C GLN A 186 -24.03 35.48 -12.20
N ARG A 187 -23.14 35.89 -13.12
CA ARG A 187 -23.44 36.02 -14.55
C ARG A 187 -22.19 35.63 -15.35
N ALA A 188 -22.41 34.84 -16.41
CA ALA A 188 -21.46 34.37 -17.45
C ALA A 188 -20.48 33.26 -16.99
N ASP A 189 -20.32 32.10 -17.64
CA ASP A 189 -20.57 31.72 -19.04
C ASP A 189 -20.95 30.24 -19.23
N GLU A 190 -21.89 30.01 -20.16
CA GLU A 190 -22.17 28.74 -20.82
C GLU A 190 -21.12 28.47 -21.91
N ALA A 191 -20.26 27.48 -21.73
CA ALA A 191 -19.59 26.82 -22.86
C ALA A 191 -18.95 25.51 -22.41
N THR A 192 -19.64 24.37 -22.61
CA THR A 192 -19.04 23.03 -22.87
C THR A 192 -20.13 21.95 -23.03
N SER A 193 -21.19 22.24 -23.79
CA SER A 193 -22.22 21.21 -24.13
C SER A 193 -21.94 20.49 -25.47
N ASP A 194 -20.95 20.93 -26.25
CA ASP A 194 -20.76 20.45 -27.63
C ASP A 194 -19.65 19.39 -27.80
N GLN A 195 -18.94 19.00 -26.75
CA GLN A 195 -17.85 18.02 -26.84
C GLN A 195 -18.26 16.56 -26.58
N LEU A 196 -19.51 16.28 -26.20
CA LEU A 196 -19.98 14.91 -25.90
C LEU A 196 -20.77 14.22 -27.04
N ALA A 197 -20.90 14.85 -28.21
CA ALA A 197 -21.70 14.30 -29.32
C ALA A 197 -20.96 13.29 -30.23
N TRP A 198 -19.65 13.05 -30.03
CA TRP A 198 -18.86 12.21 -30.95
C TRP A 198 -18.69 10.74 -30.49
N LEU A 199 -19.01 10.42 -29.23
CA LEU A 199 -18.83 9.06 -28.68
C LEU A 199 -20.00 8.09 -28.96
N SER A 200 -21.05 8.52 -29.67
CA SER A 200 -22.28 7.72 -29.84
C SER A 200 -22.50 7.14 -31.25
N LYS A 201 -21.50 7.13 -32.14
CA LYS A 201 -21.65 6.52 -33.48
C LYS A 201 -20.77 5.28 -33.60
N GLY A 202 -21.43 4.12 -33.50
CA GLY A 202 -20.85 2.79 -33.58
C GLY A 202 -20.19 2.46 -34.91
N SER A 203 -19.21 1.55 -34.83
CA SER A 203 -18.52 0.98 -35.98
C SER A 203 -19.28 -0.23 -36.53
N PRO A 204 -19.39 -0.39 -37.86
CA PRO A 204 -19.98 -1.56 -38.48
C PRO A 204 -19.00 -2.75 -38.49
N GLY A 205 -19.57 -3.94 -38.39
CA GLY A 205 -18.88 -5.20 -38.11
C GLY A 205 -17.98 -5.76 -39.21
N GLY A 206 -17.03 -6.57 -38.76
CA GLY A 206 -16.34 -7.60 -39.53
C GLY A 206 -16.59 -8.93 -38.84
N GLU A 207 -17.08 -9.89 -39.62
CA GLU A 207 -17.26 -11.30 -39.24
C GLU A 207 -15.93 -12.01 -39.46
N ASP A 208 -15.23 -12.37 -38.39
CA ASP A 208 -14.11 -13.31 -38.42
C ASP A 208 -14.43 -14.42 -37.41
N GLU A 209 -14.99 -15.52 -37.91
CA GLU A 209 -15.11 -16.80 -37.22
C GLU A 209 -13.75 -17.50 -37.37
N ASP A 210 -12.95 -17.63 -36.28
CA ASP A 210 -11.88 -18.66 -36.10
C ASP A 210 -10.98 -18.42 -34.84
N GLU A 211 -11.32 -17.54 -33.88
CA GLU A 211 -10.45 -17.24 -32.72
C GLU A 211 -10.72 -18.07 -31.43
N ASP A 212 -11.66 -19.02 -31.45
CA ASP A 212 -12.15 -19.68 -30.22
C ASP A 212 -11.34 -20.91 -29.74
N GLU A 213 -10.26 -21.33 -30.42
CA GLU A 213 -9.48 -22.51 -30.00
C GLU A 213 -8.25 -22.17 -29.12
N PHE A 214 -7.77 -20.92 -29.11
CA PHE A 214 -6.57 -20.55 -28.34
C PHE A 214 -6.87 -20.05 -26.90
N ALA A 215 -8.11 -19.65 -26.62
CA ALA A 215 -8.49 -19.16 -25.29
C ALA A 215 -8.67 -20.27 -24.24
N HIS A 216 -8.84 -21.52 -24.67
CA HIS A 216 -9.11 -22.64 -23.78
C HIS A 216 -7.86 -23.28 -23.14
N GLU A 217 -6.65 -22.95 -23.63
CA GLU A 217 -5.39 -23.47 -23.10
C GLU A 217 -4.72 -22.53 -22.06
N ILE A 218 -5.19 -21.28 -21.92
CA ILE A 218 -4.62 -20.29 -20.98
C ILE A 218 -5.36 -20.25 -19.62
N MET A 219 -6.50 -20.93 -19.45
CA MET A 219 -7.30 -20.87 -18.20
C MET A 219 -7.03 -21.99 -17.17
N ALA A 220 -5.85 -22.62 -17.17
CA ALA A 220 -5.54 -23.71 -16.23
C ALA A 220 -4.26 -23.51 -15.40
N VAL A 221 -3.76 -22.28 -15.24
CA VAL A 221 -2.88 -21.99 -14.09
C VAL A 221 -3.80 -21.67 -12.92
N GLY A 222 -4.29 -22.73 -12.26
CA GLY A 222 -4.98 -22.63 -10.98
C GLY A 222 -4.03 -22.02 -9.95
N THR A 223 -4.08 -20.70 -9.81
CA THR A 223 -3.40 -19.98 -8.75
C THR A 223 -4.16 -20.26 -7.46
N GLU A 224 -3.84 -21.38 -6.81
CA GLU A 224 -4.23 -21.61 -5.43
C GLU A 224 -3.78 -20.40 -4.60
N LEU A 225 -4.74 -19.64 -4.10
CA LEU A 225 -4.50 -18.43 -3.33
C LEU A 225 -3.75 -18.83 -2.05
N GLN A 226 -2.48 -18.45 -1.95
CA GLN A 226 -1.71 -18.67 -0.73
C GLN A 226 -2.17 -17.68 0.34
N LEU A 227 -2.74 -18.20 1.42
CA LEU A 227 -3.22 -17.43 2.57
C LEU A 227 -2.19 -17.43 3.69
N VAL A 228 -2.09 -16.34 4.47
CA VAL A 228 -1.23 -16.28 5.66
C VAL A 228 -2.06 -16.55 6.92
N CYS A 229 -1.56 -17.44 7.79
CA CYS A 229 -2.23 -17.74 9.06
C CYS A 229 -1.92 -16.68 10.12
N LYS A 230 -2.95 -16.04 10.69
CA LYS A 230 -2.81 -15.00 11.73
C LYS A 230 -2.06 -15.48 12.98
N ARG A 231 -2.18 -16.77 13.31
CA ARG A 231 -1.66 -17.32 14.58
C ARG A 231 -0.25 -17.88 14.49
N CYS A 232 0.13 -18.49 13.36
CA CYS A 232 1.45 -19.10 13.19
C CYS A 232 2.33 -18.42 12.14
N GLY A 233 1.80 -17.45 11.39
CA GLY A 233 2.51 -16.68 10.36
C GLY A 233 2.89 -17.48 9.10
N LYS A 234 2.55 -18.76 9.02
CA LYS A 234 2.85 -19.60 7.85
C LYS A 234 1.80 -19.43 6.76
N THR A 235 2.23 -19.55 5.52
CA THR A 235 1.34 -19.64 4.36
C THR A 235 0.68 -21.03 4.27
N PHE A 236 -0.56 -21.06 3.82
CA PHE A 236 -1.35 -22.28 3.62
C PHE A 236 -2.34 -22.09 2.46
N THR A 237 -2.85 -23.19 1.92
CA THR A 237 -3.94 -23.21 0.92
C THR A 237 -5.17 -23.86 1.54
N GLU A 238 -6.38 -23.56 1.05
CA GLU A 238 -7.61 -24.13 1.61
C GLU A 238 -7.62 -25.66 1.53
N GLU A 239 -7.09 -26.23 0.45
CA GLU A 239 -6.96 -27.68 0.26
C GLU A 239 -6.03 -28.35 1.29
N THR A 240 -5.02 -27.61 1.76
CA THR A 240 -4.04 -28.10 2.74
C THR A 240 -4.45 -27.79 4.19
N ASN A 241 -5.55 -27.08 4.41
CA ASN A 241 -6.00 -26.61 5.73
C ASN A 241 -6.82 -27.67 6.52
N ARG A 242 -6.12 -28.65 7.10
CA ARG A 242 -6.71 -29.67 7.98
C ARG A 242 -6.67 -29.22 9.44
N ASP A 243 -7.47 -29.87 10.30
CA ASP A 243 -7.49 -29.62 11.75
C ASP A 243 -6.16 -29.88 12.47
N THR A 244 -5.17 -30.40 11.76
CA THR A 244 -3.82 -30.65 12.27
C THR A 244 -2.72 -29.94 11.49
N SER A 245 -3.06 -29.01 10.60
CA SER A 245 -2.07 -28.34 9.74
C SER A 245 -1.33 -27.19 10.46
N CYS A 246 -2.00 -26.51 11.39
CA CYS A 246 -1.41 -25.42 12.18
C CYS A 246 -0.99 -25.93 13.56
N ARG A 247 0.18 -25.47 14.04
CA ARG A 247 0.65 -25.67 15.43
C ARG A 247 0.80 -24.34 16.11
N GLN A 248 0.14 -24.18 17.26
CA GLN A 248 0.18 -22.93 18.02
C GLN A 248 0.18 -23.14 19.53
N HIS A 249 0.58 -22.10 20.26
CA HIS A 249 0.37 -22.00 21.70
C HIS A 249 -0.78 -21.03 21.95
N PRO A 250 -1.92 -21.47 22.53
CA PRO A 250 -3.01 -20.56 22.88
C PRO A 250 -2.73 -19.74 24.14
N GLY A 251 -1.71 -20.12 24.93
CA GLY A 251 -1.38 -19.46 26.18
C GLY A 251 -0.53 -18.21 25.97
N LEU A 252 -0.48 -17.35 26.99
CA LEU A 252 0.43 -16.21 27.05
C LEU A 252 1.86 -16.66 27.39
N LYS A 253 2.84 -15.86 26.97
CA LYS A 253 4.24 -15.98 27.41
C LYS A 253 4.35 -15.55 28.87
N GLN A 254 5.05 -16.34 29.69
CA GLN A 254 5.26 -16.10 31.12
C GLN A 254 6.72 -16.39 31.48
N LEU A 255 7.21 -15.80 32.57
CA LEU A 255 8.51 -16.15 33.14
C LEU A 255 8.30 -17.25 34.19
N ASP A 256 9.10 -18.31 34.12
CA ASP A 256 9.13 -19.33 35.16
C ASP A 256 9.95 -18.87 36.39
N ALA A 257 9.99 -19.71 37.44
CA ALA A 257 10.77 -19.43 38.64
C ALA A 257 12.29 -19.31 38.39
N SER A 258 12.76 -19.76 37.22
CA SER A 258 14.16 -19.67 36.79
C SER A 258 14.39 -18.52 35.79
N TRP A 259 13.44 -17.56 35.69
CA TRP A 259 13.49 -16.42 34.77
C TRP A 259 13.54 -16.79 33.28
N ASN A 260 13.16 -18.01 32.92
CA ASN A 260 13.05 -18.43 31.52
C ASN A 260 11.66 -18.12 30.97
N SER A 261 11.61 -17.65 29.73
CA SER A 261 10.34 -17.46 29.00
C SER A 261 9.73 -18.80 28.61
N ILE A 262 8.53 -19.07 29.13
CA ILE A 262 7.73 -20.26 28.89
C ILE A 262 6.31 -19.91 28.40
N TRP A 263 5.65 -20.84 27.74
CA TRP A 263 4.24 -20.72 27.38
C TRP A 263 3.34 -21.23 28.51
N SER A 264 2.38 -20.43 28.95
CA SER A 264 1.44 -20.81 30.03
C SER A 264 0.61 -22.05 29.74
N CYS A 265 0.29 -22.32 28.46
CA CYS A 265 -0.55 -23.45 28.05
C CYS A 265 0.13 -24.81 28.21
N CYS A 266 1.46 -24.89 28.18
CA CYS A 266 2.16 -26.18 28.25
C CYS A 266 3.48 -26.16 29.06
N ARG A 267 3.84 -25.01 29.62
CA ARG A 267 5.09 -24.74 30.37
C ARG A 267 6.37 -25.11 29.62
N ARG A 268 6.32 -25.17 28.29
CA ARG A 268 7.51 -25.35 27.44
C ARG A 268 8.16 -24.00 27.17
N ARG A 269 9.45 -24.03 26.83
CA ARG A 269 10.21 -22.85 26.43
C ARG A 269 9.56 -22.14 25.23
N ILE A 270 9.79 -20.83 25.14
CA ILE A 270 9.20 -19.95 24.13
C ILE A 270 9.51 -20.36 22.67
N ASP A 271 10.65 -21.02 22.45
CA ASP A 271 11.14 -21.55 21.17
C ASP A 271 10.56 -22.92 20.80
N ALA A 272 9.82 -23.56 21.70
CA ALA A 272 9.20 -24.85 21.43
C ALA A 272 8.04 -24.74 20.42
N PRO A 273 7.84 -25.73 19.53
CA PRO A 273 6.71 -25.74 18.62
C PRO A 273 5.38 -25.73 19.38
N GLY A 274 4.36 -25.15 18.74
CA GLY A 274 2.99 -25.05 19.29
C GLY A 274 2.47 -26.36 19.88
N CYS A 275 1.83 -26.27 21.04
CA CYS A 275 1.33 -27.44 21.76
C CYS A 275 -0.07 -27.90 21.32
N ILE A 276 -0.81 -27.07 20.57
CA ILE A 276 -2.12 -27.42 20.01
C ILE A 276 -2.05 -27.50 18.50
N LEU A 277 -2.70 -28.52 17.95
CA LEU A 277 -2.97 -28.70 16.53
C LEU A 277 -4.35 -28.13 16.20
N CYS A 278 -4.44 -27.31 15.17
CA CYS A 278 -5.69 -26.73 14.68
C CYS A 278 -5.65 -26.48 13.17
N LYS A 279 -6.78 -26.03 12.59
CA LYS A 279 -6.80 -25.38 11.28
C LYS A 279 -6.03 -24.07 11.32
N HIS A 280 -5.45 -23.69 10.19
CA HIS A 280 -5.00 -22.33 9.96
C HIS A 280 -6.21 -21.39 9.94
N GLU A 281 -6.04 -20.23 10.58
CA GLU A 281 -7.02 -19.15 10.58
C GLU A 281 -6.50 -18.05 9.65
N ARG A 282 -7.28 -17.77 8.60
CA ARG A 282 -6.97 -16.71 7.64
C ARG A 282 -6.90 -15.37 8.39
N ALA A 283 -5.86 -14.58 8.14
CA ALA A 283 -5.92 -13.16 8.46
C ALA A 283 -6.99 -12.55 7.53
N ILE A 284 -8.19 -12.36 8.05
CA ILE A 284 -9.21 -11.55 7.39
C ILE A 284 -8.84 -10.11 7.73
N ASP A 285 -8.70 -9.26 6.72
CA ASP A 285 -8.33 -7.84 6.85
C ASP A 285 -9.47 -6.98 7.42
N ASN A 286 -10.28 -7.54 8.32
CA ASN A 286 -11.56 -6.98 8.73
C ASN A 286 -11.55 -6.40 10.16
N ASP A 287 -11.94 -5.12 10.20
CA ASP A 287 -12.77 -4.46 11.21
C ASP A 287 -12.07 -3.87 12.45
N ALA A 288 -11.47 -2.69 12.25
CA ALA A 288 -11.48 -1.65 13.27
C ALA A 288 -12.93 -1.12 13.36
N GLU A 289 -13.79 -1.78 14.13
CA GLU A 289 -15.02 -1.14 14.59
C GLU A 289 -14.62 0.01 15.53
N PRO A 290 -15.06 1.26 15.28
CA PRO A 290 -14.84 2.34 16.23
C PRO A 290 -15.65 2.07 17.49
N ASP A 291 -14.96 2.05 18.64
CA ASP A 291 -15.58 1.99 19.95
C ASP A 291 -16.65 3.09 20.04
N SER A 292 -17.92 2.68 20.10
CA SER A 292 -19.01 3.57 20.47
C SER A 292 -18.92 3.73 21.99
N GLU A 293 -18.19 4.75 22.43
CA GLU A 293 -18.27 5.22 23.82
C GLU A 293 -19.68 5.76 24.07
N ASP A 294 -20.34 5.16 25.05
CA ASP A 294 -21.68 5.50 25.54
C ASP A 294 -21.73 6.95 26.07
N ASP A 295 -22.75 7.68 25.65
CA ASP A 295 -23.19 8.96 26.23
C ASP A 295 -23.80 8.72 27.63
N ASP A 296 -23.22 9.34 28.67
CA ASP A 296 -23.84 9.61 29.98
C ASP A 296 -23.45 11.02 30.51
#